data_AF-A0A533V5V7-F1
#
_entry.id   AF-A0A533V5V7-F1
#
_cell.length_a   1.000
_cell.length_b   1.000
_cell.length_c   1.000
_cell.angle_alpha   90.00
_cell.angle_beta   90.00
_cell.angle_gamma   90.00
#
_symmetry.space_group_name_H-M   'P 1'
#
loop_
_entity.id
_entity.type
_entity.pdbx_description
1 polymer ?
#
loop_
_entity_poly.entity_id
_entity_poly.type
_entity_poly.pdbx_seq_one_letter_code
_entity_poly.pdbx_strand_id
1 'polypeptide(L)'
;QKAFSPGFRSPAAFSAYRNSFDEKSDEDAYTFTGVVRYAKTSFKMLIRSQYGKGSNFMFNIIEFTGQYCYIPTGENCFIKCVNKIIADKILNMPKRSPAALQDALKLNLTYYDPSKPNNARASSEDILTKNKDSMMMCYYKDMERYCLVAKDLRNAKTGKIYKYRTEKGVLEIENLNHSGENSFVPRPSDKNQIVNSLIDCIKEIILERYYSFLYRNSGGDVRKGVMTLSKISAFNSAYGMNIIHFNSTDRHCYPKSSVNFNNDKDILYLYQNHFCLIYKGNKAVGIEELTKNFKKEWAHCIDGNVQETKEFVMKTERQEEDDTFVFDLETYTDDDGWFHPYACGIGRLKEINDVLGDLINSPQPLPADVLKKVLKKTKIFTGETCINQMFQYLGNITDLQKATLIAHNGSKFDQYIVLQESFKPSKILKTGQGIVNLSYRNIFTSTENQQLIKDVYSEKTGKVDLEGKFYQKLTFRCSFNHIKSSLEKMCESFKIPENIRKTGLDHNAVNKSNYLAMRPEWKPYLKLDVVSLAAIVIKYSTIMTDLVDQNMTSNISAPSLTFKGWYSHIAEKEVKVFSHVNPFTRWFIRNAVKGGRVFANKKA
;
A
#
# COMPACT_ATOMS: atom_id res chain seq x y z
N GLN A 1 -27.47 -6.38 -19.97
CA GLN A 1 -26.82 -5.06 -19.98
C GLN A 1 -25.72 -5.06 -18.92
N LYS A 2 -24.53 -4.54 -19.23
CA LYS A 2 -23.35 -4.55 -18.33
C LYS A 2 -23.32 -3.26 -17.51
N ALA A 3 -23.12 -3.37 -16.20
CA ALA A 3 -22.98 -2.19 -15.34
C ALA A 3 -21.53 -1.66 -15.43
N PHE A 4 -21.39 -0.37 -15.72
CA PHE A 4 -20.12 0.34 -15.77
C PHE A 4 -19.47 0.44 -14.39
N SER A 5 -18.14 0.51 -14.36
CA SER A 5 -17.37 0.91 -13.18
C SER A 5 -17.36 2.44 -13.07
N PRO A 6 -17.72 3.04 -11.91
CA PRO A 6 -17.62 4.49 -11.70
C PRO A 6 -16.31 4.86 -10.93
N GLY A 7 -15.28 5.46 -11.58
CA GLY A 7 -14.05 6.02 -10.94
C GLY A 7 -13.45 7.20 -11.72
N PHE A 8 -13.26 8.46 -11.28
CA PHE A 8 -13.65 9.20 -10.04
C PHE A 8 -14.47 10.50 -10.34
N ARG A 9 -15.53 10.77 -9.56
CA ARG A 9 -16.68 11.71 -9.78
C ARG A 9 -16.38 13.23 -9.70
N SER A 10 -15.46 13.75 -10.52
CA SER A 10 -14.89 15.12 -10.54
C SER A 10 -13.43 15.19 -10.09
N PRO A 11 -12.68 16.24 -10.50
CA PRO A 11 -11.37 16.56 -9.92
C PRO A 11 -11.40 16.74 -8.39
N ALA A 12 -12.54 17.13 -7.82
CA ALA A 12 -12.74 17.18 -6.37
C ALA A 12 -12.95 15.79 -5.75
N ALA A 13 -13.61 14.85 -6.44
CA ALA A 13 -13.71 13.46 -5.99
C ALA A 13 -12.40 12.68 -6.21
N PHE A 14 -11.65 12.95 -7.27
CA PHE A 14 -10.29 12.46 -7.47
C PHE A 14 -9.35 13.05 -6.40
N SER A 15 -9.49 14.33 -6.06
CA SER A 15 -8.75 14.95 -4.96
C SER A 15 -9.19 14.40 -3.59
N ALA A 16 -10.47 14.12 -3.38
CA ALA A 16 -10.96 13.50 -2.14
C ALA A 16 -10.53 12.03 -2.03
N TYR A 17 -10.45 11.29 -3.13
CA TYR A 17 -9.89 9.94 -3.19
C TYR A 17 -8.37 9.96 -2.94
N ARG A 18 -7.64 10.88 -3.58
CA ARG A 18 -6.21 11.16 -3.34
C ARG A 18 -5.96 11.50 -1.87
N ASN A 19 -6.77 12.38 -1.28
CA ASN A 19 -6.67 12.82 0.11
C ASN A 19 -7.20 11.76 1.10
N SER A 20 -8.09 10.85 0.68
CA SER A 20 -8.50 9.70 1.50
C SER A 20 -7.40 8.66 1.68
N PHE A 21 -6.31 8.76 0.91
CA PHE A 21 -5.08 8.02 1.14
C PHE A 21 -4.09 8.74 2.09
N ASP A 22 -4.48 9.84 2.74
CA ASP A 22 -3.69 10.53 3.77
C ASP A 22 -4.43 10.63 5.14
N GLU A 23 -4.53 9.48 5.83
CA GLU A 23 -4.26 9.44 7.28
C GLU A 23 -2.90 8.73 7.58
N LYS A 24 -2.04 8.65 6.55
CA LYS A 24 -0.61 8.32 6.63
C LYS A 24 0.22 9.21 5.72
N SER A 25 0.04 10.53 5.83
CA SER A 25 1.10 11.44 5.42
C SER A 25 2.28 11.24 6.37
N ASP A 26 3.46 10.96 5.83
CA ASP A 26 4.69 11.35 6.53
C ASP A 26 4.65 12.89 6.69
N GLU A 27 5.12 13.41 7.81
CA GLU A 27 5.02 14.84 8.17
C GLU A 27 5.88 15.76 7.25
N ASP A 28 6.55 15.19 6.24
CA ASP A 28 7.54 15.79 5.33
C ASP A 28 6.96 16.61 4.15
N ALA A 29 5.68 17.00 4.16
CA ALA A 29 4.98 17.51 2.97
C ALA A 29 4.26 18.87 3.10
N TYR A 30 4.52 19.68 4.13
CA TYR A 30 3.87 21.01 4.29
C TYR A 30 4.83 22.16 4.60
N THR A 31 4.96 23.10 3.67
CA THR A 31 5.43 24.47 3.94
C THR A 31 4.25 25.37 4.27
N PHE A 32 4.21 25.91 5.50
CA PHE A 32 3.36 27.04 5.86
C PHE A 32 4.15 28.35 5.78
N THR A 33 3.62 29.35 5.08
CA THR A 33 4.19 30.70 5.02
C THR A 33 3.32 31.68 5.80
N GLY A 34 3.85 32.25 6.88
CA GLY A 34 3.21 33.28 7.69
C GLY A 34 4.14 33.78 8.79
N VAL A 35 4.01 35.05 9.19
CA VAL A 35 4.83 35.63 10.26
C VAL A 35 4.12 35.44 11.60
N VAL A 36 4.66 34.57 12.46
CA VAL A 36 4.24 34.48 13.86
C VAL A 36 5.21 35.31 14.71
N ARG A 37 4.70 36.38 15.33
CA ARG A 37 5.43 37.12 16.38
C ARG A 37 5.17 36.45 17.71
N TYR A 38 6.24 36.08 18.42
CA TYR A 38 6.16 35.46 19.74
C TYR A 38 6.50 36.46 20.84
N ALA A 39 5.51 36.83 21.66
CA ALA A 39 5.75 37.50 22.93
C ALA A 39 5.96 36.46 24.04
N LYS A 40 6.92 36.70 24.95
CA LYS A 40 7.32 35.75 26.01
C LYS A 40 6.16 35.40 26.97
N THR A 41 5.13 36.25 27.02
CA THR A 41 3.90 36.12 27.83
C THR A 41 2.79 35.31 27.15
N SER A 42 2.89 35.00 25.86
CA SER A 42 1.83 34.32 25.09
C SER A 42 1.87 32.78 25.17
N PHE A 43 2.86 32.21 25.84
CA PHE A 43 3.00 30.75 25.96
C PHE A 43 2.49 30.23 27.30
N LYS A 44 1.28 29.66 27.29
CA LYS A 44 0.99 28.57 28.24
C LYS A 44 1.65 27.30 27.70
N MET A 45 2.41 26.60 28.55
CA MET A 45 2.96 25.29 28.21
C MET A 45 1.81 24.32 27.95
N LEU A 46 1.51 24.05 26.68
CA LEU A 46 0.56 23.02 26.29
C LEU A 46 1.20 21.65 26.48
N ILE A 47 0.99 21.06 27.66
CA ILE A 47 1.29 19.65 27.93
C ILE A 47 0.36 18.81 27.04
N ARG A 48 0.83 18.50 25.82
CA ARG A 48 0.12 17.64 24.87
C ARG A 48 0.01 16.24 25.48
N SER A 49 -1.19 15.78 25.77
CA SER A 49 -1.37 14.43 26.31
C SER A 49 -0.97 13.38 25.27
N GLN A 50 -0.13 12.44 25.72
CA GLN A 50 0.47 11.39 24.89
C GLN A 50 -0.21 10.02 25.11
N TYR A 51 -1.46 10.03 25.58
CA TYR A 51 -2.21 8.80 25.85
C TYR A 51 -2.26 7.88 24.63
N GLY A 52 -2.01 6.59 24.84
CA GLY A 52 -2.40 5.53 23.92
C GLY A 52 -1.61 5.38 22.60
N LYS A 53 -0.59 6.20 22.31
CA LYS A 53 0.30 6.01 21.14
C LYS A 53 1.40 4.97 21.36
N GLY A 54 1.66 4.59 22.61
CA GLY A 54 2.85 3.85 22.99
C GLY A 54 4.02 4.76 23.34
N SER A 55 5.22 4.18 23.48
CA SER A 55 6.38 4.93 23.93
C SER A 55 6.84 5.97 22.89
N ASN A 56 7.41 7.08 23.36
CA ASN A 56 8.08 8.01 22.46
C ASN A 56 9.33 7.32 21.87
N PHE A 57 9.76 7.73 20.67
CA PHE A 57 11.02 7.27 20.07
C PHE A 57 12.28 7.46 20.96
N MET A 58 12.20 8.23 22.05
CA MET A 58 13.28 8.44 23.01
C MET A 58 13.41 7.36 24.09
N PHE A 59 12.47 6.42 24.22
CA PHE A 59 12.60 5.28 25.13
C PHE A 59 11.75 4.08 24.70
N ASN A 60 12.23 2.87 24.98
CA ASN A 60 11.39 1.67 24.98
C ASN A 60 10.79 1.45 26.38
N ILE A 61 9.61 0.85 26.44
CA ILE A 61 9.04 0.33 27.69
C ILE A 61 9.32 -1.16 27.68
N ILE A 62 10.06 -1.63 28.69
CA ILE A 62 10.40 -3.05 28.85
C ILE A 62 9.12 -3.80 29.22
N GLU A 63 8.80 -4.84 28.47
CA GLU A 63 7.65 -5.68 28.76
C GLU A 63 7.88 -6.51 30.02
N PHE A 64 6.90 -6.52 30.91
CA PHE A 64 6.96 -7.20 32.19
C PHE A 64 5.63 -7.89 32.49
N THR A 65 5.67 -9.18 32.78
CA THR A 65 4.52 -9.93 33.32
C THR A 65 4.86 -10.31 34.76
N GLY A 66 4.22 -9.64 35.71
CA GLY A 66 4.35 -9.90 37.14
C GLY A 66 3.26 -10.83 37.67
N GLN A 67 3.21 -10.96 38.99
CA GLN A 67 2.18 -11.74 39.69
C GLN A 67 0.85 -10.98 39.77
N TYR A 68 0.91 -9.65 39.84
CA TYR A 68 -0.24 -8.76 40.06
C TYR A 68 -0.39 -7.68 38.97
N CYS A 69 0.52 -7.59 38.00
CA CYS A 69 0.40 -6.66 36.87
C CYS A 69 1.03 -7.19 35.56
N TYR A 70 0.65 -6.56 34.45
CA TYR A 70 1.33 -6.69 33.17
C TYR A 70 1.54 -5.31 32.54
N ILE A 71 2.79 -5.06 32.16
CA ILE A 71 3.26 -3.84 31.52
C ILE A 71 3.63 -4.26 30.09
N PRO A 72 2.82 -3.94 29.08
CA PRO A 72 3.15 -4.29 27.69
C PRO A 72 4.30 -3.43 27.16
N THR A 73 4.95 -3.89 26.09
CA THR A 73 5.82 -3.00 25.29
C THR A 73 5.03 -1.80 24.74
N GLY A 74 5.72 -0.66 24.55
CA GLY A 74 5.14 0.64 24.20
C GLY A 74 3.99 0.63 23.19
N GLU A 75 4.28 0.29 21.93
CA GLU A 75 3.30 0.36 20.83
C GLU A 75 2.02 -0.43 21.11
N ASN A 76 0.86 0.17 20.83
CA ASN A 76 -0.46 -0.46 20.99
C ASN A 76 -0.74 -1.05 22.39
N CYS A 77 -0.11 -0.52 23.45
CA CYS A 77 -0.27 -0.97 24.85
C CYS A 77 -1.71 -1.35 25.26
N PHE A 78 -2.73 -0.57 24.88
CA PHE A 78 -4.13 -0.90 25.14
C PHE A 78 -4.54 -2.28 24.57
N ILE A 79 -4.26 -2.54 23.28
CA ILE A 79 -4.66 -3.81 22.64
C ILE A 79 -3.84 -4.98 23.15
N LYS A 80 -2.59 -4.75 23.57
CA LYS A 80 -1.76 -5.76 24.25
C LYS A 80 -2.37 -6.17 25.59
N CYS A 81 -2.83 -5.22 26.41
CA CYS A 81 -3.59 -5.54 27.63
C CYS A 81 -4.89 -6.29 27.33
N VAL A 82 -5.66 -5.88 26.32
CA VAL A 82 -6.89 -6.59 25.92
C VAL A 82 -6.59 -8.02 25.46
N ASN A 83 -5.56 -8.21 24.64
CA ASN A 83 -5.11 -9.52 24.18
C ASN A 83 -4.62 -10.40 25.35
N LYS A 84 -4.00 -9.81 26.38
CA LYS A 84 -3.60 -10.52 27.60
C LYS A 84 -4.81 -10.99 28.42
N ILE A 85 -5.78 -10.10 28.70
CA ILE A 85 -7.06 -10.45 29.35
C ILE A 85 -7.75 -11.62 28.63
N ILE A 86 -7.75 -11.60 27.30
CA ILE A 86 -8.42 -12.61 26.48
C ILE A 86 -7.66 -13.93 26.46
N ALA A 87 -6.33 -13.91 26.32
CA ALA A 87 -5.51 -15.11 26.41
C ALA A 87 -5.66 -15.77 27.79
N ASP A 88 -5.60 -15.00 28.87
CA ASP A 88 -5.72 -15.51 30.24
C ASP A 88 -7.12 -16.09 30.52
N LYS A 89 -8.19 -15.50 29.95
CA LYS A 89 -9.52 -16.11 29.96
C LYS A 89 -9.56 -17.46 29.22
N ILE A 90 -9.06 -17.52 27.98
CA ILE A 90 -9.08 -18.74 27.16
C ILE A 90 -8.27 -19.88 27.81
N LEU A 91 -7.13 -19.56 28.42
CA LEU A 91 -6.30 -20.54 29.14
C LEU A 91 -7.02 -21.11 30.36
N ASN A 92 -7.77 -20.31 31.09
CA ASN A 92 -8.51 -20.73 32.29
C ASN A 92 -9.89 -21.36 32.02
N MET A 93 -10.33 -21.49 30.76
CA MET A 93 -11.62 -22.12 30.42
C MET A 93 -11.57 -23.65 30.54
N PRO A 94 -12.53 -24.30 31.26
CA PRO A 94 -12.57 -25.76 31.44
C PRO A 94 -12.93 -26.53 30.16
N LYS A 95 -13.57 -25.89 29.18
CA LYS A 95 -13.79 -26.42 27.82
C LYS A 95 -13.47 -25.34 26.80
N ARG A 96 -12.56 -25.65 25.86
CA ARG A 96 -12.06 -24.72 24.82
C ARG A 96 -12.74 -24.98 23.46
N SER A 97 -14.06 -25.18 23.45
CA SER A 97 -14.83 -25.37 22.21
C SER A 97 -15.23 -24.02 21.58
N PRO A 98 -15.42 -23.94 20.24
CA PRO A 98 -15.85 -22.71 19.57
C PRO A 98 -17.09 -22.06 20.17
N ALA A 99 -18.09 -22.85 20.57
CA ALA A 99 -19.31 -22.34 21.23
C ALA A 99 -19.01 -21.71 22.60
N ALA A 100 -18.24 -22.39 23.45
CA ALA A 100 -17.85 -21.85 24.76
C ALA A 100 -17.06 -20.54 24.64
N LEU A 101 -16.28 -20.37 23.55
CA LEU A 101 -15.50 -19.17 23.27
C LEU A 101 -16.36 -18.02 22.74
N GLN A 102 -17.37 -18.30 21.91
CA GLN A 102 -18.38 -17.31 21.51
C GLN A 102 -19.07 -16.72 22.73
N ASP A 103 -19.53 -17.58 23.65
CA ASP A 103 -20.22 -17.17 24.89
C ASP A 103 -19.27 -16.42 25.84
N ALA A 104 -18.06 -16.94 26.10
CA ALA A 104 -17.12 -16.38 27.06
C ALA A 104 -16.50 -15.03 26.62
N LEU A 105 -16.32 -14.83 25.31
CA LEU A 105 -15.72 -13.61 24.74
C LEU A 105 -16.76 -12.65 24.14
N LYS A 106 -18.03 -13.07 24.03
CA LYS A 106 -19.11 -12.38 23.30
C LYS A 106 -18.72 -12.02 21.86
N LEU A 107 -17.85 -12.84 21.26
CA LEU A 107 -17.42 -12.70 19.88
C LEU A 107 -18.31 -13.58 19.00
N ASN A 108 -18.98 -12.97 18.04
CA ASN A 108 -19.64 -13.70 16.95
C ASN A 108 -18.56 -14.36 16.06
N LEU A 109 -18.04 -15.52 16.43
CA LEU A 109 -17.03 -16.24 15.67
C LEU A 109 -17.70 -17.20 14.69
N THR A 110 -17.69 -16.85 13.41
CA THR A 110 -18.15 -17.77 12.35
C THR A 110 -17.16 -18.93 12.23
N TYR A 111 -17.64 -20.18 12.37
CA TYR A 111 -16.86 -21.41 12.18
C TYR A 111 -17.11 -22.03 10.79
N TYR A 112 -16.05 -22.52 10.16
CA TYR A 112 -16.10 -23.29 8.92
C TYR A 112 -15.15 -24.50 9.00
N ASP A 113 -15.60 -25.65 8.53
CA ASP A 113 -14.85 -26.91 8.41
C ASP A 113 -14.70 -27.24 6.91
N PRO A 114 -13.52 -27.03 6.30
CA PRO A 114 -13.28 -27.31 4.89
C PRO A 114 -13.52 -28.78 4.52
N SER A 115 -13.34 -29.72 5.46
CA SER A 115 -13.50 -31.16 5.22
C SER A 115 -14.97 -31.60 5.12
N LYS A 116 -15.92 -30.73 5.47
CA LYS A 116 -17.36 -31.04 5.51
C LYS A 116 -18.22 -29.91 4.92
N PRO A 117 -18.11 -29.60 3.62
CA PRO A 117 -18.78 -28.46 2.98
C PRO A 117 -20.31 -28.45 3.13
N ASN A 118 -20.94 -29.61 3.37
CA ASN A 118 -22.40 -29.75 3.47
C ASN A 118 -22.95 -29.89 4.92
N ASN A 119 -22.12 -30.05 5.96
CA ASN A 119 -22.61 -30.20 7.35
C ASN A 119 -22.81 -28.85 8.07
N ALA A 120 -23.44 -27.93 7.35
CA ALA A 120 -23.76 -26.59 7.80
C ALA A 120 -24.96 -26.61 8.77
N ARG A 121 -24.74 -26.90 10.07
CA ARG A 121 -25.75 -26.71 11.13
C ARG A 121 -26.04 -25.24 11.49
N ALA A 122 -25.41 -24.30 10.78
CA ALA A 122 -25.93 -22.97 10.54
C ALA A 122 -25.95 -22.78 9.03
N SER A 123 -27.10 -22.37 8.47
CA SER A 123 -27.21 -22.15 7.03
C SER A 123 -26.13 -21.18 6.54
N SER A 124 -25.69 -21.31 5.29
CA SER A 124 -24.80 -20.33 4.65
C SER A 124 -25.38 -18.91 4.68
N GLU A 125 -26.68 -18.79 4.87
CA GLU A 125 -27.41 -17.54 5.02
C GLU A 125 -27.34 -16.93 6.43
N ASP A 126 -27.39 -17.74 7.50
CA ASP A 126 -27.17 -17.30 8.89
C ASP A 126 -25.72 -16.85 9.11
N ILE A 127 -24.77 -17.61 8.56
CA ILE A 127 -23.32 -17.36 8.65
C ILE A 127 -22.94 -15.98 8.10
N LEU A 128 -23.64 -15.52 7.06
CA LEU A 128 -23.30 -14.31 6.28
C LEU A 128 -24.24 -13.10 6.52
N THR A 129 -25.25 -13.17 7.41
CA THR A 129 -26.19 -12.04 7.66
C THR A 129 -25.94 -11.29 8.97
N LYS A 130 -25.67 -12.00 10.07
CA LYS A 130 -25.76 -11.42 11.43
C LYS A 130 -24.48 -10.73 11.92
N ASN A 131 -23.40 -10.73 11.14
CA ASN A 131 -22.05 -10.51 11.67
C ASN A 131 -21.22 -9.48 10.88
N LYS A 132 -20.54 -8.56 11.58
CA LYS A 132 -19.94 -7.34 11.00
C LYS A 132 -18.43 -7.44 10.65
N ASP A 133 -17.83 -8.62 10.81
CA ASP A 133 -16.38 -8.82 10.67
C ASP A 133 -15.92 -9.12 9.24
N SER A 134 -14.70 -8.67 8.93
CA SER A 134 -13.93 -8.96 7.71
C SER A 134 -13.43 -10.40 7.58
N MET A 135 -13.38 -11.16 8.69
CA MET A 135 -12.71 -12.47 8.76
C MET A 135 -13.61 -13.57 9.36
N MET A 136 -13.37 -14.81 8.92
CA MET A 136 -14.01 -16.07 9.35
C MET A 136 -12.95 -16.98 9.97
N MET A 137 -13.25 -17.64 11.09
CA MET A 137 -12.32 -18.53 11.76
C MET A 137 -12.60 -19.98 11.33
N CYS A 138 -11.58 -20.66 10.83
CA CYS A 138 -11.69 -22.00 10.25
C CYS A 138 -10.80 -22.96 11.06
N TYR A 139 -11.29 -24.15 11.37
CA TYR A 139 -10.46 -25.20 11.96
C TYR A 139 -10.02 -26.18 10.87
N TYR A 140 -8.72 -26.30 10.67
CA TYR A 140 -8.14 -27.25 9.73
C TYR A 140 -7.76 -28.50 10.49
N LYS A 141 -8.59 -29.53 10.35
CA LYS A 141 -8.44 -30.80 11.08
C LYS A 141 -7.08 -31.45 10.81
N ASP A 142 -6.66 -31.50 9.55
CA ASP A 142 -5.42 -32.16 9.12
C ASP A 142 -4.16 -31.39 9.52
N MET A 143 -4.31 -30.14 9.97
CA MET A 143 -3.24 -29.28 10.48
C MET A 143 -3.34 -29.05 12.00
N GLU A 144 -4.33 -29.65 12.67
CA GLU A 144 -4.70 -29.44 14.08
C GLU A 144 -4.58 -27.97 14.56
N ARG A 145 -5.15 -27.03 13.78
CA ARG A 145 -5.05 -25.59 14.08
C ARG A 145 -6.23 -24.77 13.58
N TYR A 146 -6.41 -23.62 14.20
CA TYR A 146 -7.29 -22.56 13.70
C TYR A 146 -6.53 -21.61 12.78
N CYS A 147 -7.19 -21.14 11.74
CA CYS A 147 -6.72 -20.11 10.80
C CYS A 147 -7.86 -19.10 10.55
N LEU A 148 -7.55 -17.93 10.00
CA LEU A 148 -8.55 -16.99 9.50
C LEU A 148 -8.61 -16.99 7.97
N VAL A 149 -9.82 -16.80 7.43
CA VAL A 149 -10.11 -16.60 6.01
C VAL A 149 -10.96 -15.34 5.84
N ALA A 150 -10.67 -14.51 4.84
CA ALA A 150 -11.45 -13.30 4.56
C ALA A 150 -12.89 -13.62 4.15
N LYS A 151 -13.85 -12.94 4.79
CA LYS A 151 -15.27 -12.96 4.43
C LYS A 151 -15.52 -12.08 3.21
N ASP A 152 -16.34 -12.58 2.29
CA ASP A 152 -16.96 -11.73 1.27
C ASP A 152 -18.22 -11.07 1.85
N LEU A 153 -18.14 -9.76 2.12
CA LEU A 153 -19.24 -9.01 2.74
C LEU A 153 -20.29 -8.64 1.68
N ARG A 154 -21.52 -9.12 1.87
CA ARG A 154 -22.62 -8.93 0.90
C ARG A 154 -22.86 -7.45 0.59
N ASN A 155 -22.99 -7.11 -0.69
CA ASN A 155 -23.67 -5.88 -1.08
C ASN A 155 -25.19 -6.10 -0.92
N ALA A 156 -25.78 -5.49 0.10
CA ALA A 156 -27.15 -5.77 0.56
C ALA A 156 -28.27 -5.50 -0.46
N LYS A 157 -27.96 -4.92 -1.64
CA LYS A 157 -28.94 -4.58 -2.69
C LYS A 157 -29.17 -5.66 -3.76
N THR A 158 -28.35 -6.72 -3.86
CA THR A 158 -28.38 -7.62 -5.05
C THR A 158 -28.46 -9.12 -4.77
N GLY A 159 -28.37 -9.56 -3.52
CA GLY A 159 -28.59 -10.98 -3.14
C GLY A 159 -27.59 -12.01 -3.70
N LYS A 160 -26.59 -11.61 -4.47
CA LYS A 160 -25.60 -12.53 -5.06
C LYS A 160 -24.38 -12.72 -4.16
N ILE A 161 -24.01 -13.98 -3.93
CA ILE A 161 -22.83 -14.40 -3.14
C ILE A 161 -21.64 -14.54 -4.10
N TYR A 162 -20.49 -13.98 -3.73
CA TYR A 162 -19.21 -14.26 -4.39
C TYR A 162 -18.43 -15.31 -3.59
N LYS A 163 -18.08 -16.43 -4.24
CA LYS A 163 -17.43 -17.60 -3.63
C LYS A 163 -15.91 -17.45 -3.49
N TYR A 164 -15.35 -16.51 -4.25
CA TYR A 164 -13.93 -16.42 -4.65
C TYR A 164 -12.95 -16.10 -3.51
N ARG A 165 -13.29 -15.18 -2.58
CA ARG A 165 -12.36 -14.80 -1.49
C ARG A 165 -12.12 -15.94 -0.52
N THR A 166 -13.17 -16.66 -0.15
CA THR A 166 -13.08 -17.81 0.75
C THR A 166 -12.24 -18.93 0.13
N GLU A 167 -12.49 -19.28 -1.13
CA GLU A 167 -11.72 -20.32 -1.85
C GLU A 167 -10.23 -19.95 -1.97
N LYS A 168 -9.92 -18.68 -2.26
CA LYS A 168 -8.53 -18.21 -2.31
C LYS A 168 -7.84 -18.20 -0.94
N GLY A 169 -8.56 -17.84 0.12
CA GLY A 169 -8.02 -17.91 1.48
C GLY A 169 -7.77 -19.34 1.96
N VAL A 170 -8.62 -20.30 1.57
CA VAL A 170 -8.39 -21.73 1.82
C VAL A 170 -7.10 -22.19 1.10
N LEU A 171 -6.94 -21.87 -0.18
CA LEU A 171 -5.72 -22.17 -0.94
C LEU A 171 -4.46 -21.49 -0.34
N GLU A 172 -4.56 -20.25 0.16
CA GLU A 172 -3.44 -19.58 0.85
C GLU A 172 -3.03 -20.32 2.14
N ILE A 173 -3.98 -20.94 2.85
CA ILE A 173 -3.75 -21.74 4.07
C ILE A 173 -3.15 -23.11 3.76
N GLU A 174 -3.67 -23.81 2.74
CA GLU A 174 -3.17 -25.12 2.29
C GLU A 174 -1.70 -25.04 1.83
N ASN A 175 -1.29 -23.90 1.26
CA ASN A 175 0.10 -23.62 0.89
C ASN A 175 0.97 -23.10 2.07
N LEU A 176 0.47 -23.15 3.31
CA LEU A 176 1.14 -22.67 4.53
C LEU A 176 1.64 -21.21 4.44
N ASN A 177 0.95 -20.36 3.68
CA ASN A 177 1.36 -18.97 3.50
C ASN A 177 0.97 -18.12 4.73
N HIS A 178 1.94 -17.94 5.64
CA HIS A 178 1.73 -17.33 6.96
C HIS A 178 1.24 -15.87 6.98
N SER A 179 1.17 -15.18 5.85
CA SER A 179 0.67 -13.80 5.76
C SER A 179 0.06 -13.48 4.38
N GLY A 180 -1.15 -13.98 4.14
CA GLY A 180 -1.92 -13.72 2.92
C GLY A 180 -2.77 -12.44 2.99
N GLU A 181 -3.17 -11.90 1.84
CA GLU A 181 -4.17 -10.81 1.76
C GLU A 181 -5.57 -11.32 2.14
N ASN A 182 -5.79 -12.65 2.11
CA ASN A 182 -7.11 -13.29 2.30
C ASN A 182 -7.10 -14.35 3.41
N SER A 183 -5.98 -14.56 4.11
CA SER A 183 -5.87 -15.53 5.20
C SER A 183 -4.78 -15.23 6.22
N PHE A 184 -4.97 -15.71 7.45
CA PHE A 184 -3.97 -15.71 8.51
C PHE A 184 -3.74 -17.15 9.02
N VAL A 185 -2.49 -17.64 8.92
CA VAL A 185 -2.06 -18.96 9.41
C VAL A 185 -1.10 -18.76 10.58
N PRO A 186 -1.53 -18.99 11.84
CA PRO A 186 -0.65 -19.00 13.00
C PRO A 186 0.56 -19.91 12.77
N ARG A 187 1.73 -19.48 13.26
CA ARG A 187 2.96 -20.28 13.15
C ARG A 187 2.83 -21.55 14.00
N PRO A 188 3.48 -22.67 13.62
CA PRO A 188 3.56 -23.85 14.47
C PRO A 188 4.18 -23.50 15.83
N SER A 189 3.74 -24.17 16.90
CA SER A 189 4.34 -24.09 18.23
C SER A 189 4.42 -25.48 18.84
N ASP A 190 5.56 -25.84 19.43
CA ASP A 190 5.89 -27.22 19.85
C ASP A 190 4.99 -27.80 20.97
N LYS A 191 4.10 -26.99 21.57
CA LYS A 191 3.14 -27.42 22.60
C LYS A 191 1.79 -26.73 22.40
N ASN A 192 0.69 -27.48 22.53
CA ASN A 192 -0.71 -26.99 22.49
C ASN A 192 -1.08 -26.17 21.23
N GLN A 193 -0.66 -26.64 20.05
CA GLN A 193 -0.90 -26.04 18.73
C GLN A 193 -2.35 -25.57 18.48
N ILE A 194 -3.35 -26.37 18.85
CA ILE A 194 -4.79 -26.02 18.71
C ILE A 194 -5.15 -24.77 19.53
N VAL A 195 -4.63 -24.64 20.75
CA VAL A 195 -5.01 -23.56 21.67
C VAL A 195 -4.27 -22.27 21.34
N ASN A 196 -2.99 -22.35 20.95
CA ASN A 196 -2.21 -21.19 20.57
C ASN A 196 -2.70 -20.59 19.24
N SER A 197 -2.95 -21.43 18.23
CA SER A 197 -3.48 -20.97 16.94
C SER A 197 -4.86 -20.29 17.08
N LEU A 198 -5.72 -20.81 17.95
CA LEU A 198 -6.98 -20.18 18.34
C LEU A 198 -6.78 -18.79 18.96
N ILE A 199 -5.90 -18.70 19.97
CA ILE A 199 -5.60 -17.44 20.68
C ILE A 199 -5.08 -16.39 19.68
N ASP A 200 -4.19 -16.77 18.76
CA ASP A 200 -3.61 -15.85 17.78
C ASP A 200 -4.63 -15.39 16.73
N CYS A 201 -5.51 -16.29 16.26
CA CYS A 201 -6.64 -15.90 15.41
C CYS A 201 -7.57 -14.87 16.08
N ILE A 202 -7.83 -15.02 17.38
CA ILE A 202 -8.66 -14.08 18.15
C ILE A 202 -7.95 -12.73 18.33
N LYS A 203 -6.64 -12.72 18.64
CA LYS A 203 -5.83 -11.49 18.71
C LYS A 203 -5.92 -10.69 17.41
N GLU A 204 -5.81 -11.36 16.26
CA GLU A 204 -5.79 -10.70 14.95
C GLU A 204 -7.15 -10.09 14.59
N ILE A 205 -8.26 -10.83 14.78
CA ILE A 205 -9.63 -10.29 14.63
C ILE A 205 -9.81 -9.03 15.49
N ILE A 206 -9.33 -9.04 16.73
CA ILE A 206 -9.47 -7.94 17.68
C ILE A 206 -8.56 -6.77 17.32
N LEU A 207 -7.40 -7.01 16.73
CA LEU A 207 -6.49 -6.00 16.22
C LEU A 207 -7.09 -5.26 14.99
N GLU A 208 -7.63 -5.99 14.01
CA GLU A 208 -8.36 -5.40 12.86
C GLU A 208 -9.54 -4.54 13.33
N ARG A 209 -10.33 -5.08 14.26
CA ARG A 209 -11.46 -4.39 14.89
C ARG A 209 -11.01 -3.13 15.61
N TYR A 210 -9.96 -3.19 16.42
CA TYR A 210 -9.42 -2.06 17.17
C TYR A 210 -8.91 -0.95 16.25
N TYR A 211 -8.18 -1.26 15.19
CA TYR A 211 -7.82 -0.25 14.18
C TYR A 211 -9.08 0.34 13.55
N SER A 212 -10.04 -0.48 13.11
CA SER A 212 -11.32 0.02 12.59
C SER A 212 -12.04 0.95 13.59
N PHE A 213 -12.01 0.66 14.88
CA PHE A 213 -12.61 1.51 15.93
C PHE A 213 -11.88 2.84 16.13
N LEU A 214 -10.55 2.87 16.05
CA LEU A 214 -9.78 4.11 16.19
C LEU A 214 -9.98 5.10 15.03
N TYR A 215 -10.43 4.62 13.87
CA TYR A 215 -10.59 5.39 12.63
C TYR A 215 -12.05 5.54 12.14
N ARG A 216 -13.04 4.83 12.70
CA ARG A 216 -14.47 5.01 12.35
C ARG A 216 -15.10 6.15 13.18
N ASN A 217 -15.78 7.07 12.47
CA ASN A 217 -16.32 8.33 12.97
C ASN A 217 -17.32 8.23 14.14
N SER A 218 -17.29 9.25 15.01
CA SER A 218 -18.48 9.99 15.45
C SER A 218 -18.08 11.44 15.85
N GLY A 219 -18.99 12.40 15.69
CA GLY A 219 -18.67 13.84 15.65
C GLY A 219 -18.23 14.47 16.98
N GLY A 220 -17.37 15.49 16.88
CA GLY A 220 -16.79 16.25 18.00
C GLY A 220 -15.25 16.31 17.94
N ASP A 221 -14.62 17.13 18.80
CA ASP A 221 -13.16 17.35 18.89
C ASP A 221 -12.34 16.13 19.40
N VAL A 222 -12.77 14.91 19.10
CA VAL A 222 -12.15 13.69 19.62
C VAL A 222 -11.06 13.19 18.67
N ARG A 223 -9.81 13.21 19.14
CA ARG A 223 -8.60 12.81 18.41
C ARG A 223 -8.73 11.41 17.77
N LYS A 224 -8.54 11.31 16.45
CA LYS A 224 -8.46 10.05 15.67
C LYS A 224 -7.19 9.27 15.98
N GLY A 225 -7.19 7.96 15.67
CA GLY A 225 -5.99 7.10 15.73
C GLY A 225 -5.41 6.86 17.12
N VAL A 226 -6.10 7.28 18.19
CA VAL A 226 -5.63 7.24 19.58
C VAL A 226 -6.70 6.67 20.51
N MET A 227 -6.31 5.75 21.39
CA MET A 227 -7.16 5.24 22.46
C MET A 227 -7.07 6.11 23.71
N THR A 228 -8.22 6.52 24.23
CA THR A 228 -8.37 7.36 25.44
C THR A 228 -9.32 6.69 26.43
N LEU A 229 -9.26 7.06 27.71
CA LEU A 229 -10.17 6.53 28.73
C LEU A 229 -11.65 6.71 28.35
N SER A 230 -12.01 7.85 27.75
CA SER A 230 -13.36 8.14 27.26
C SER A 230 -13.85 7.17 26.17
N LYS A 231 -12.95 6.62 25.36
CA LYS A 231 -13.29 5.64 24.31
C LYS A 231 -13.49 4.22 24.85
N ILE A 232 -13.07 3.90 26.07
CA ILE A 232 -13.20 2.54 26.63
C ILE A 232 -14.68 2.13 26.75
N SER A 233 -15.58 3.06 27.10
CA SER A 233 -17.02 2.76 27.15
C SER A 233 -17.58 2.42 25.76
N ALA A 234 -17.23 3.21 24.73
CA ALA A 234 -17.64 2.95 23.36
C ALA A 234 -17.03 1.64 22.80
N PHE A 235 -15.79 1.31 23.18
CA PHE A 235 -15.13 0.05 22.84
C PHE A 235 -15.82 -1.15 23.50
N ASN A 236 -16.14 -1.05 24.79
CA ASN A 236 -16.93 -2.05 25.52
C ASN A 236 -18.27 -2.33 24.82
N SER A 237 -19.03 -1.28 24.51
CA SER A 237 -20.31 -1.40 23.78
C SER A 237 -20.15 -1.96 22.37
N ALA A 238 -19.10 -1.59 21.63
CA ALA A 238 -18.85 -2.08 20.28
C ALA A 238 -18.43 -3.56 20.21
N TYR A 239 -17.80 -4.07 21.27
CA TYR A 239 -17.18 -5.40 21.28
C TYR A 239 -17.71 -6.36 22.35
N GLY A 240 -18.78 -6.00 23.06
CA GLY A 240 -19.36 -6.83 24.13
C GLY A 240 -18.46 -6.98 25.36
N MET A 241 -17.40 -6.19 25.45
CA MET A 241 -16.40 -6.25 26.52
C MET A 241 -16.86 -5.50 27.77
N ASN A 242 -16.32 -5.86 28.93
CA ASN A 242 -16.56 -5.18 30.20
C ASN A 242 -15.22 -4.81 30.84
N ILE A 243 -14.39 -4.08 30.09
CA ILE A 243 -13.09 -3.59 30.53
C ILE A 243 -13.33 -2.43 31.49
N ILE A 244 -12.77 -2.55 32.69
CA ILE A 244 -12.80 -1.53 33.73
C ILE A 244 -11.42 -0.85 33.78
N HIS A 245 -11.40 0.47 33.95
CA HIS A 245 -10.15 1.20 34.16
C HIS A 245 -10.14 1.94 35.50
N PHE A 246 -8.97 2.02 36.13
CA PHE A 246 -8.72 2.79 37.35
C PHE A 246 -8.26 4.20 37.00
N ASN A 247 -8.94 5.21 37.55
CA ASN A 247 -8.51 6.60 37.52
C ASN A 247 -7.77 6.94 38.82
N SER A 248 -6.48 7.26 38.74
CA SER A 248 -5.69 7.60 39.92
C SER A 248 -6.07 8.94 40.54
N THR A 249 -6.67 9.85 39.78
CA THR A 249 -7.01 11.22 40.25
C THR A 249 -8.17 11.20 41.26
N ASP A 250 -9.23 10.45 40.98
CA ASP A 250 -10.39 10.31 41.86
C ASP A 250 -10.39 8.99 42.67
N ARG A 251 -9.41 8.10 42.41
CA ARG A 251 -9.26 6.76 43.01
C ARG A 251 -10.42 5.78 42.74
N HIS A 252 -11.25 6.05 41.74
CA HIS A 252 -12.38 5.20 41.35
C HIS A 252 -12.11 4.35 40.10
N CYS A 253 -12.94 3.32 39.92
CA CYS A 253 -12.95 2.48 38.74
C CYS A 253 -14.16 2.81 37.85
N TYR A 254 -13.98 2.79 36.53
CA TYR A 254 -14.99 3.16 35.55
C TYR A 254 -15.18 2.05 34.49
N PRO A 255 -16.44 1.74 34.07
CA PRO A 255 -17.69 2.42 34.44
C PRO A 255 -18.15 2.15 35.89
N LYS A 256 -18.71 3.16 36.57
CA LYS A 256 -19.22 3.00 37.95
C LYS A 256 -20.36 1.97 38.07
N SER A 257 -21.15 1.80 37.02
CA SER A 257 -22.19 0.76 36.91
C SER A 257 -21.64 -0.67 36.84
N SER A 258 -20.33 -0.84 36.61
CA SER A 258 -19.68 -2.14 36.48
C SER A 258 -19.07 -2.66 37.80
N VAL A 259 -19.22 -1.92 38.90
CA VAL A 259 -18.59 -2.18 40.21
C VAL A 259 -19.27 -3.32 40.98
N ASN A 260 -20.56 -3.60 40.74
CA ASN A 260 -21.31 -4.66 41.44
C ASN A 260 -21.12 -6.08 40.86
N PHE A 261 -20.15 -6.30 39.97
CA PHE A 261 -19.82 -7.63 39.45
C PHE A 261 -18.72 -8.28 40.29
N ASN A 262 -19.12 -9.12 41.23
CA ASN A 262 -18.22 -9.77 42.19
C ASN A 262 -17.03 -10.53 41.55
N ASN A 263 -15.87 -10.36 42.19
CA ASN A 263 -14.75 -11.29 42.40
C ASN A 263 -13.71 -11.66 41.32
N ASP A 264 -13.90 -11.45 40.01
CA ASP A 264 -12.92 -11.94 39.01
C ASP A 264 -12.56 -10.95 37.88
N LYS A 265 -11.89 -9.82 38.20
CA LYS A 265 -11.54 -8.82 37.16
C LYS A 265 -10.15 -8.20 37.27
N ASP A 266 -9.49 -8.20 36.12
CA ASP A 266 -8.30 -7.40 35.84
C ASP A 266 -8.71 -5.95 35.52
N ILE A 267 -7.86 -4.99 35.87
CA ILE A 267 -8.12 -3.56 35.80
C ILE A 267 -7.10 -2.91 34.86
N LEU A 268 -7.56 -2.13 33.88
CA LEU A 268 -6.65 -1.27 33.11
C LEU A 268 -6.20 -0.09 33.98
N TYR A 269 -4.89 0.15 34.03
CA TYR A 269 -4.33 1.34 34.68
C TYR A 269 -3.49 2.14 33.69
N LEU A 270 -3.76 3.44 33.61
CA LEU A 270 -3.08 4.37 32.70
C LEU A 270 -1.92 5.05 33.42
N TYR A 271 -0.82 4.32 33.59
CA TYR A 271 0.37 4.80 34.28
C TYR A 271 1.31 5.53 33.31
N GLN A 272 1.71 6.77 33.64
CA GLN A 272 2.61 7.59 32.82
C GLN A 272 2.26 7.65 31.31
N ASN A 273 0.97 7.84 30.98
CA ASN A 273 0.38 7.80 29.63
C ASN A 273 0.34 6.42 28.92
N HIS A 274 0.76 5.34 29.59
CA HIS A 274 0.82 3.99 29.05
C HIS A 274 -0.23 3.07 29.71
N PHE A 275 -0.93 2.27 28.91
CA PHE A 275 -1.91 1.31 29.42
C PHE A 275 -1.21 0.05 29.94
N CYS A 276 -1.31 -0.18 31.25
CA CYS A 276 -0.94 -1.42 31.91
C CYS A 276 -2.19 -2.19 32.34
N LEU A 277 -2.01 -3.45 32.73
CA LEU A 277 -3.02 -4.31 33.32
C LEU A 277 -2.66 -4.62 34.77
N ILE A 278 -3.64 -4.69 35.66
CA ILE A 278 -3.51 -5.09 37.06
C ILE A 278 -4.41 -6.30 37.28
N TYR A 279 -3.85 -7.40 37.78
CA TYR A 279 -4.55 -8.66 38.02
C TYR A 279 -5.30 -8.65 39.37
N LYS A 280 -6.31 -9.54 39.45
CA LYS A 280 -7.26 -9.78 40.55
C LYS A 280 -7.00 -9.13 41.93
N GLY A 281 -8.07 -8.53 42.48
CA GLY A 281 -8.31 -8.40 43.93
C GLY A 281 -7.50 -7.35 44.69
N ASN A 282 -6.17 -7.36 44.56
CA ASN A 282 -5.26 -6.54 45.35
C ASN A 282 -4.73 -5.33 44.55
N LYS A 283 -5.63 -4.40 44.21
CA LYS A 283 -5.32 -3.18 43.44
C LYS A 283 -4.08 -2.42 43.95
N ALA A 284 -3.90 -2.32 45.27
CA ALA A 284 -2.75 -1.64 45.87
C ALA A 284 -1.42 -2.34 45.53
N VAL A 285 -1.33 -3.65 45.78
CA VAL A 285 -0.16 -4.49 45.50
C VAL A 285 0.18 -4.49 44.00
N GLY A 286 -0.84 -4.55 43.14
CA GLY A 286 -0.65 -4.48 41.69
C GLY A 286 -0.14 -3.12 41.19
N ILE A 287 -0.55 -2.00 41.80
CA ILE A 287 0.03 -0.67 41.51
C ILE A 287 1.48 -0.57 42.01
N GLU A 288 1.78 -1.16 43.16
CA GLU A 288 3.14 -1.19 43.71
C GLU A 288 4.10 -2.03 42.86
N GLU A 289 3.72 -3.26 42.50
CA GLU A 289 4.50 -4.12 41.60
C GLU A 289 4.71 -3.45 40.23
N LEU A 290 3.66 -2.84 39.68
CA LEU A 290 3.74 -2.08 38.43
C LEU A 290 4.73 -0.91 38.56
N THR A 291 4.62 -0.11 39.63
CA THR A 291 5.50 1.06 39.84
C THR A 291 6.96 0.64 40.00
N LYS A 292 7.23 -0.48 40.67
CA LYS A 292 8.57 -1.05 40.86
C LYS A 292 9.17 -1.60 39.56
N ASN A 293 8.35 -2.11 38.64
CA ASN A 293 8.80 -2.79 37.42
C ASN A 293 8.61 -1.97 36.13
N PHE A 294 7.97 -0.79 36.18
CA PHE A 294 7.79 0.09 35.02
C PHE A 294 9.11 0.77 34.60
N LYS A 295 9.91 0.03 33.83
CA LYS A 295 11.23 0.47 33.35
C LYS A 295 11.12 1.06 31.96
N LYS A 296 11.64 2.29 31.82
CA LYS A 296 11.94 2.91 30.53
C LYS A 296 13.41 2.68 30.22
N GLU A 297 13.69 2.02 29.11
CA GLU A 297 15.01 1.97 28.52
C GLU A 297 15.16 3.21 27.64
N TRP A 298 15.88 4.22 28.14
CA TRP A 298 16.10 5.46 27.38
C TRP A 298 17.03 5.21 26.20
N ALA A 299 16.55 5.53 25.00
CA ALA A 299 17.33 5.44 23.78
C ALA A 299 18.23 6.67 23.67
N HIS A 300 19.53 6.49 23.95
CA HIS A 300 20.58 7.46 23.67
C HIS A 300 21.50 6.88 22.60
N CYS A 301 22.13 7.72 21.78
CA CYS A 301 23.26 7.26 20.96
C CYS A 301 24.41 6.94 21.93
N ILE A 302 24.84 5.68 21.92
CA ILE A 302 25.97 5.16 22.69
C ILE A 302 26.83 4.33 21.74
N ASP A 303 28.12 4.16 22.03
CA ASP A 303 29.05 3.51 21.11
C ASP A 303 28.50 2.15 20.61
N GLY A 304 27.96 1.32 21.51
CA GLY A 304 27.33 0.04 21.15
C GLY A 304 26.26 0.13 20.06
N ASN A 305 25.30 1.06 20.15
CA ASN A 305 24.19 1.16 19.18
C ASN A 305 24.49 2.05 17.97
N VAL A 306 25.62 2.75 17.97
CA VAL A 306 26.19 3.39 16.78
C VAL A 306 26.93 2.34 15.93
N GLN A 307 27.64 1.39 16.56
CA GLN A 307 28.30 0.27 15.85
C GLN A 307 27.30 -0.75 15.25
N GLU A 308 26.03 -0.75 15.70
CA GLU A 308 24.93 -1.50 15.08
C GLU A 308 24.66 -1.04 13.64
N THR A 309 25.44 -1.57 12.70
CA THR A 309 25.37 -1.28 11.27
C THR A 309 25.12 -2.55 10.46
N LYS A 310 24.58 -2.36 9.25
CA LYS A 310 24.44 -3.40 8.25
C LYS A 310 25.03 -2.88 6.94
N GLU A 311 25.86 -3.71 6.30
CA GLU A 311 26.36 -3.46 4.95
C GLU A 311 25.17 -3.36 3.96
N PHE A 312 25.09 -2.24 3.26
CA PHE A 312 24.06 -1.97 2.29
C PHE A 312 24.51 -2.50 0.92
N VAL A 313 24.03 -3.69 0.56
CA VAL A 313 24.35 -4.33 -0.72
C VAL A 313 23.29 -3.99 -1.78
N MET A 314 23.71 -3.27 -2.82
CA MET A 314 22.86 -2.94 -3.98
C MET A 314 23.18 -3.84 -5.18
N LYS A 315 22.14 -4.31 -5.87
CA LYS A 315 22.28 -4.91 -7.21
C LYS A 315 22.44 -3.79 -8.25
N THR A 316 23.63 -3.68 -8.80
CA THR A 316 24.03 -2.67 -9.79
C THR A 316 23.83 -3.12 -11.23
N GLU A 317 24.01 -4.41 -11.51
CA GLU A 317 23.84 -5.02 -12.84
C GLU A 317 22.60 -4.49 -13.57
N ARG A 318 22.81 -4.03 -14.81
CA ARG A 318 21.71 -3.66 -15.69
C ARG A 318 20.89 -4.92 -15.99
N GLN A 319 19.62 -4.91 -15.61
CA GLN A 319 18.73 -6.02 -15.92
C GLN A 319 18.45 -6.03 -17.43
N GLU A 320 18.43 -7.24 -18.01
CA GLU A 320 17.96 -7.50 -19.37
C GLU A 320 16.64 -6.76 -19.62
N GLU A 321 16.58 -5.99 -20.70
CA GLU A 321 15.51 -5.02 -20.89
C GLU A 321 14.20 -5.67 -21.36
N ASP A 322 13.14 -5.52 -20.55
CA ASP A 322 11.77 -5.74 -21.00
C ASP A 322 11.49 -4.85 -22.23
N ASP A 323 10.89 -5.40 -23.28
CA ASP A 323 10.58 -4.65 -24.51
C ASP A 323 9.72 -3.41 -24.17
N THR A 324 10.15 -2.25 -24.65
CA THR A 324 9.63 -0.97 -24.18
C THR A 324 8.69 -0.34 -25.17
N PHE A 325 7.58 0.16 -24.64
CA PHE A 325 6.57 0.92 -25.36
C PHE A 325 6.39 2.27 -24.67
N VAL A 326 6.10 3.30 -25.46
CA VAL A 326 5.54 4.55 -24.96
C VAL A 326 4.06 4.60 -25.28
N PHE A 327 3.27 5.18 -24.40
CA PHE A 327 1.83 5.33 -24.60
C PHE A 327 1.32 6.65 -24.04
N ASP A 328 0.16 7.07 -24.53
CA ASP A 328 -0.55 8.27 -24.07
C ASP A 328 -2.07 8.04 -24.22
N LEU A 329 -2.87 8.76 -23.43
CA LEU A 329 -4.33 8.60 -23.35
C LEU A 329 -5.05 9.94 -23.53
N GLU A 330 -5.99 9.97 -24.46
CA GLU A 330 -6.92 11.09 -24.57
C GLU A 330 -8.20 10.80 -23.80
N THR A 331 -8.64 11.75 -22.98
CA THR A 331 -9.86 11.64 -22.17
C THR A 331 -10.81 12.79 -22.41
N TYR A 332 -12.11 12.52 -22.36
CA TYR A 332 -13.11 13.56 -22.11
C TYR A 332 -13.54 13.52 -20.65
N THR A 333 -14.06 14.64 -20.15
CA THR A 333 -14.74 14.70 -18.85
C THR A 333 -16.25 14.65 -19.09
N ASP A 334 -17.00 13.86 -18.31
CA ASP A 334 -18.47 13.86 -18.35
C ASP A 334 -19.10 14.87 -17.38
N ASP A 335 -20.43 14.98 -17.37
CA ASP A 335 -21.16 15.97 -16.57
C ASP A 335 -20.99 15.79 -15.04
N ASP A 336 -20.71 14.56 -14.60
CA ASP A 336 -20.39 14.22 -13.19
C ASP A 336 -18.89 14.48 -12.87
N GLY A 337 -18.09 14.86 -13.86
CA GLY A 337 -16.66 15.11 -13.74
C GLY A 337 -15.76 13.87 -13.80
N TRP A 338 -16.28 12.71 -14.25
CA TRP A 338 -15.48 11.50 -14.45
C TRP A 338 -14.65 11.63 -15.75
N PHE A 339 -13.36 11.27 -15.70
CA PHE A 339 -12.50 11.19 -16.89
C PHE A 339 -12.68 9.83 -17.58
N HIS A 340 -13.00 9.84 -18.88
CA HIS A 340 -13.19 8.62 -19.68
C HIS A 340 -12.20 8.59 -20.85
N PRO A 341 -11.41 7.51 -21.01
CA PRO A 341 -10.47 7.40 -22.13
C PRO A 341 -11.21 7.12 -23.44
N TYR A 342 -11.05 8.00 -24.43
CA TYR A 342 -11.65 7.85 -25.75
C TYR A 342 -10.64 7.48 -26.84
N ALA A 343 -9.35 7.69 -26.59
CA ALA A 343 -8.28 7.18 -27.44
C ALA A 343 -7.05 6.75 -26.62
N CYS A 344 -6.33 5.76 -27.14
CA CYS A 344 -5.04 5.34 -26.61
C CYS A 344 -4.05 5.23 -27.76
N GLY A 345 -2.95 5.96 -27.66
CA GLY A 345 -1.82 5.86 -28.58
C GLY A 345 -0.72 5.01 -27.97
N ILE A 346 -0.12 4.11 -28.76
CA ILE A 346 1.04 3.32 -28.32
C ILE A 346 2.07 3.20 -29.44
N GLY A 347 3.35 3.30 -29.08
CA GLY A 347 4.50 3.13 -29.98
C GLY A 347 5.55 2.23 -29.34
N ARG A 348 6.01 1.21 -30.07
CA ARG A 348 7.10 0.33 -29.63
C ARG A 348 8.43 1.04 -29.84
N LEU A 349 9.25 1.14 -28.80
CA LEU A 349 10.41 2.02 -28.78
C LEU A 349 11.45 1.63 -29.84
N LYS A 350 11.77 0.34 -29.95
CA LYS A 350 12.72 -0.17 -30.95
C LYS A 350 12.29 0.14 -32.37
N GLU A 351 11.02 -0.12 -32.71
CA GLU A 351 10.48 0.13 -34.04
C GLU A 351 10.43 1.62 -34.44
N ILE A 352 10.33 2.52 -33.45
CA ILE A 352 10.45 3.96 -33.68
C ILE A 352 11.94 4.34 -33.85
N ASN A 353 12.82 3.78 -33.02
CA ASN A 353 14.26 3.98 -33.11
C ASN A 353 14.83 3.53 -34.47
N ASP A 354 14.39 2.38 -34.99
CA ASP A 354 14.77 1.85 -36.31
C ASP A 354 14.46 2.81 -37.48
N VAL A 355 13.49 3.71 -37.30
CA VAL A 355 13.09 4.71 -38.30
C VAL A 355 13.76 6.06 -38.07
N LEU A 356 13.98 6.45 -36.80
CA LEU A 356 14.61 7.72 -36.45
C LEU A 356 16.14 7.68 -36.61
N GLY A 357 16.79 6.62 -36.11
CA GLY A 357 18.25 6.51 -36.05
C GLY A 357 18.91 7.79 -35.53
N ASP A 358 20.03 8.18 -36.15
CA ASP A 358 20.76 9.40 -35.80
C ASP A 358 20.00 10.71 -36.11
N LEU A 359 18.92 10.68 -36.91
CA LEU A 359 18.15 11.88 -37.23
C LEU A 359 17.53 12.53 -35.99
N ILE A 360 17.31 11.74 -34.92
CA ILE A 360 16.87 12.20 -33.59
C ILE A 360 17.85 13.18 -32.91
N ASN A 361 19.11 13.21 -33.37
CA ASN A 361 20.15 14.06 -32.81
C ASN A 361 20.14 15.49 -33.37
N SER A 362 19.40 15.72 -34.46
CA SER A 362 19.21 17.04 -35.07
C SER A 362 17.85 17.66 -34.70
N PRO A 363 17.76 18.97 -34.43
CA PRO A 363 16.47 19.66 -34.31
C PRO A 363 15.77 19.88 -35.66
N GLN A 364 16.47 19.70 -36.79
CA GLN A 364 15.93 19.94 -38.13
C GLN A 364 14.72 19.03 -38.42
N PRO A 365 13.71 19.51 -39.17
CA PRO A 365 12.57 18.69 -39.57
C PRO A 365 12.99 17.39 -40.28
N LEU A 366 12.39 16.26 -39.90
CA LEU A 366 12.60 14.99 -40.58
C LEU A 366 12.10 15.05 -42.04
N PRO A 367 12.76 14.34 -42.98
CA PRO A 367 12.25 14.15 -44.33
C PRO A 367 10.81 13.60 -44.33
N ALA A 368 9.98 14.01 -45.29
CA ALA A 368 8.55 13.72 -45.29
C ALA A 368 8.22 12.22 -45.32
N ASP A 369 9.06 11.39 -45.97
CA ASP A 369 8.91 9.94 -45.98
C ASP A 369 9.26 9.31 -44.62
N VAL A 370 10.32 9.79 -43.95
CA VAL A 370 10.72 9.39 -42.60
C VAL A 370 9.63 9.77 -41.59
N LEU A 371 9.11 11.01 -41.66
CA LEU A 371 7.99 11.47 -40.85
C LEU A 371 6.77 10.55 -41.02
N LYS A 372 6.40 10.22 -42.26
CA LYS A 372 5.31 9.30 -42.57
C LYS A 372 5.56 7.88 -42.06
N LYS A 373 6.81 7.39 -42.12
CA LYS A 373 7.22 6.07 -41.58
C LYS A 373 7.11 6.05 -40.05
N VAL A 374 7.64 7.04 -39.33
CA VAL A 374 7.63 7.05 -37.85
C VAL A 374 6.20 7.23 -37.31
N LEU A 375 5.41 8.13 -37.89
CA LEU A 375 3.99 8.29 -37.53
C LEU A 375 3.14 7.04 -37.85
N LYS A 376 3.61 6.11 -38.69
CA LYS A 376 2.97 4.81 -38.95
C LYS A 376 3.29 3.76 -37.87
N LYS A 377 4.37 3.94 -37.09
CA LYS A 377 4.73 3.06 -35.97
C LYS A 377 3.83 3.25 -34.75
N THR A 378 3.20 4.41 -34.59
CA THR A 378 2.17 4.62 -33.56
C THR A 378 0.84 3.97 -33.94
N LYS A 379 0.39 3.00 -33.12
CA LYS A 379 -0.95 2.43 -33.15
C LYS A 379 -1.90 3.33 -32.34
N ILE A 380 -3.14 3.43 -32.80
CA ILE A 380 -4.18 4.26 -32.17
C ILE A 380 -5.44 3.41 -31.99
N PHE A 381 -5.85 3.21 -30.75
CA PHE A 381 -7.11 2.58 -30.36
C PHE A 381 -8.14 3.64 -30.01
N THR A 382 -9.43 3.37 -30.23
CA THR A 382 -10.48 4.39 -30.17
C THR A 382 -11.77 3.89 -29.53
N GLY A 383 -12.46 4.80 -28.85
CA GLY A 383 -13.67 4.54 -28.06
C GLY A 383 -13.35 4.18 -26.60
N GLU A 384 -14.41 4.05 -25.80
CA GLU A 384 -14.36 3.76 -24.34
C GLU A 384 -13.60 2.46 -23.98
N THR A 385 -13.32 1.58 -24.96
CA THR A 385 -12.57 0.33 -24.78
C THR A 385 -11.12 0.40 -25.28
N CYS A 386 -10.58 1.60 -25.57
CA CYS A 386 -9.26 1.77 -26.16
C CYS A 386 -8.11 1.14 -25.32
N ILE A 387 -8.21 1.12 -23.99
CA ILE A 387 -7.22 0.47 -23.11
C ILE A 387 -7.34 -1.06 -23.20
N ASN A 388 -8.56 -1.63 -23.22
CA ASN A 388 -8.77 -3.05 -23.51
C ASN A 388 -8.19 -3.45 -24.87
N GLN A 389 -8.39 -2.63 -25.91
CA GLN A 389 -7.81 -2.85 -27.24
C GLN A 389 -6.27 -2.80 -27.22
N MET A 390 -5.66 -1.90 -26.43
CA MET A 390 -4.21 -1.87 -26.21
C MET A 390 -3.70 -3.16 -25.55
N PHE A 391 -4.36 -3.63 -24.49
CA PHE A 391 -3.98 -4.90 -23.83
C PHE A 391 -4.13 -6.11 -24.76
N GLN A 392 -5.20 -6.15 -25.57
CA GLN A 392 -5.40 -7.18 -26.61
C GLN A 392 -4.31 -7.12 -27.68
N TYR A 393 -3.94 -5.93 -28.15
CA TYR A 393 -2.86 -5.76 -29.11
C TYR A 393 -1.54 -6.31 -28.55
N LEU A 394 -1.15 -5.88 -27.35
CA LEU A 394 0.08 -6.34 -26.68
C LEU A 394 0.10 -7.85 -26.45
N GLY A 395 -1.04 -8.44 -26.07
CA GLY A 395 -1.17 -9.88 -25.83
C GLY A 395 -0.98 -10.74 -27.08
N ASN A 396 -1.18 -10.14 -28.27
CA ASN A 396 -1.01 -10.78 -29.58
C ASN A 396 0.32 -10.44 -30.29
N ILE A 397 1.23 -9.69 -29.66
CA ILE A 397 2.58 -9.50 -30.21
C ILE A 397 3.40 -10.75 -29.88
N THR A 398 3.79 -11.52 -30.91
CA THR A 398 4.68 -12.70 -30.77
C THR A 398 5.97 -12.35 -30.04
N ASP A 399 6.48 -13.29 -29.26
CA ASP A 399 7.70 -13.20 -28.42
C ASP A 399 7.66 -12.16 -27.29
N LEU A 400 6.54 -11.46 -27.08
CA LEU A 400 6.44 -10.42 -26.05
C LEU A 400 6.09 -11.01 -24.67
N GLN A 401 7.09 -11.57 -23.98
CA GLN A 401 6.90 -12.13 -22.64
C GLN A 401 6.64 -11.07 -21.55
N LYS A 402 7.32 -9.92 -21.67
CA LYS A 402 7.28 -8.81 -20.72
C LYS A 402 7.39 -7.50 -21.48
N ALA A 403 6.67 -6.47 -21.03
CA ALA A 403 6.77 -5.14 -21.59
C ALA A 403 6.80 -4.04 -20.52
N THR A 404 7.59 -3.00 -20.73
CA THR A 404 7.52 -1.76 -19.96
C THR A 404 6.78 -0.69 -20.77
N LEU A 405 5.72 -0.11 -20.21
CA LEU A 405 4.94 0.97 -20.82
C LEU A 405 5.23 2.29 -20.13
N ILE A 406 5.67 3.30 -20.88
CA ILE A 406 6.06 4.61 -20.35
C ILE A 406 5.08 5.67 -20.87
N ALA A 407 4.34 6.31 -19.95
CA ALA A 407 3.60 7.55 -20.22
C ALA A 407 4.36 8.75 -19.65
N HIS A 408 4.04 9.95 -20.15
CA HIS A 408 4.55 11.19 -19.57
C HIS A 408 3.61 11.69 -18.47
N ASN A 409 4.15 12.00 -17.28
CA ASN A 409 3.35 12.33 -16.08
C ASN A 409 2.31 11.25 -15.63
N GLY A 410 2.25 10.09 -16.30
CA GLY A 410 1.25 9.06 -16.03
C GLY A 410 1.17 8.54 -14.60
N SER A 411 2.20 8.74 -13.77
CA SER A 411 2.11 8.48 -12.32
C SER A 411 0.98 9.26 -11.62
N LYS A 412 0.57 10.41 -12.15
CA LYS A 412 -0.50 11.25 -11.60
C LYS A 412 -1.79 11.21 -12.41
N PHE A 413 -1.76 10.61 -13.60
CA PHE A 413 -2.86 10.65 -14.57
C PHE A 413 -3.09 9.29 -15.23
N ASP A 414 -2.37 8.94 -16.30
CA ASP A 414 -2.65 7.77 -17.16
C ASP A 414 -2.74 6.45 -16.39
N GLN A 415 -1.87 6.23 -15.40
CA GLN A 415 -1.87 4.99 -14.62
C GLN A 415 -3.10 4.87 -13.71
N TYR A 416 -3.74 5.98 -13.33
CA TYR A 416 -5.03 5.95 -12.64
C TYR A 416 -6.18 5.62 -13.60
N ILE A 417 -6.12 6.04 -14.86
CA ILE A 417 -7.12 5.71 -15.87
C ILE A 417 -7.00 4.23 -16.26
N VAL A 418 -5.79 3.71 -16.48
CA VAL A 418 -5.54 2.27 -16.66
C VAL A 418 -6.01 1.44 -15.45
N LEU A 419 -6.02 2.01 -14.24
CA LEU A 419 -6.51 1.34 -13.03
C LEU A 419 -8.05 1.27 -12.93
N GLN A 420 -8.79 2.06 -13.71
CA GLN A 420 -10.27 2.01 -13.76
C GLN A 420 -10.80 0.79 -14.51
N GLU A 421 -9.94 0.13 -15.29
CA GLU A 421 -10.28 -1.06 -16.07
C GLU A 421 -10.71 -2.26 -15.21
N SER A 422 -11.48 -3.17 -15.82
CA SER A 422 -12.13 -4.28 -15.09
C SER A 422 -11.19 -5.38 -14.59
N PHE A 423 -9.89 -5.32 -14.90
CA PHE A 423 -8.90 -6.35 -14.56
C PHE A 423 -7.98 -5.91 -13.41
N LYS A 424 -7.75 -6.77 -12.40
CA LYS A 424 -6.96 -6.43 -11.19
C LYS A 424 -5.46 -6.35 -11.53
N PRO A 425 -4.73 -5.30 -11.11
CA PRO A 425 -3.27 -5.27 -11.20
C PRO A 425 -2.62 -6.31 -10.28
N SER A 426 -1.49 -6.85 -10.74
CA SER A 426 -0.67 -7.82 -10.00
C SER A 426 0.25 -7.16 -8.97
N LYS A 427 0.64 -5.89 -9.17
CA LYS A 427 1.43 -5.09 -8.23
C LYS A 427 1.17 -3.60 -8.46
N ILE A 428 1.13 -2.83 -7.38
CA ILE A 428 1.07 -1.36 -7.40
C ILE A 428 2.17 -0.84 -6.48
N LEU A 429 2.92 0.17 -6.91
CA LEU A 429 3.81 0.97 -6.08
C LEU A 429 3.37 2.43 -6.16
N LYS A 430 2.75 2.94 -5.08
CA LYS A 430 2.36 4.34 -4.93
C LYS A 430 3.33 5.05 -3.99
N THR A 431 3.66 6.30 -4.30
CA THR A 431 4.42 7.23 -3.45
C THR A 431 3.69 8.57 -3.39
N GLY A 432 4.27 9.58 -2.70
CA GLY A 432 3.77 10.97 -2.79
C GLY A 432 3.83 11.57 -4.21
N GLN A 433 4.55 10.94 -5.15
CA GLN A 433 4.60 11.36 -6.56
C GLN A 433 3.46 10.75 -7.41
N GLY A 434 2.65 9.85 -6.84
CA GLY A 434 1.59 9.11 -7.53
C GLY A 434 1.92 7.61 -7.65
N ILE A 435 1.29 6.92 -8.61
CA ILE A 435 1.59 5.51 -8.92
C ILE A 435 2.88 5.46 -9.73
N VAL A 436 3.99 5.06 -9.14
CA VAL A 436 5.32 5.09 -9.83
C VAL A 436 5.63 3.78 -10.56
N ASN A 437 4.94 2.70 -10.22
CA ASN A 437 4.95 1.45 -10.95
C ASN A 437 3.60 0.73 -10.80
N LEU A 438 3.02 0.28 -11.92
CA LEU A 438 1.77 -0.47 -11.96
C LEU A 438 1.95 -1.68 -12.87
N SER A 439 1.82 -2.89 -12.33
CA SER A 439 2.09 -4.13 -13.06
C SER A 439 0.84 -4.99 -13.24
N TYR A 440 0.60 -5.50 -14.45
CA TYR A 440 -0.49 -6.45 -14.77
C TYR A 440 0.05 -7.78 -15.29
N ARG A 441 -0.71 -8.84 -15.04
CA ARG A 441 -0.67 -10.06 -15.87
C ARG A 441 -1.71 -9.87 -16.98
N ASN A 442 -1.28 -9.85 -18.23
CA ASN A 442 -2.17 -9.56 -19.36
C ASN A 442 -3.07 -10.76 -19.66
N ILE A 443 -4.34 -10.70 -19.26
CA ILE A 443 -5.31 -11.77 -19.48
C ILE A 443 -5.59 -12.05 -20.97
N PHE A 444 -5.22 -11.13 -21.87
CA PHE A 444 -5.36 -11.26 -23.33
C PHE A 444 -4.12 -11.83 -24.02
N THR A 445 -3.17 -12.42 -23.29
CA THR A 445 -2.00 -13.12 -23.86
C THR A 445 -2.48 -14.25 -24.79
N SER A 446 -2.08 -14.23 -26.06
CA SER A 446 -2.42 -15.26 -27.06
C SER A 446 -1.90 -16.65 -26.63
N THR A 447 -2.59 -17.73 -27.01
CA THR A 447 -2.22 -19.10 -26.62
C THR A 447 -0.77 -19.45 -26.98
N GLU A 448 -0.32 -19.01 -28.15
CA GLU A 448 1.08 -19.10 -28.62
C GLU A 448 2.04 -18.42 -27.63
N ASN A 449 1.79 -17.17 -27.25
CA ASN A 449 2.59 -16.47 -26.25
C ASN A 449 2.51 -17.12 -24.86
N GLN A 450 1.39 -17.74 -24.46
CA GLN A 450 1.32 -18.48 -23.20
C GLN A 450 2.26 -19.69 -23.23
N GLN A 451 2.35 -20.39 -24.36
CA GLN A 451 3.26 -21.51 -24.55
C GLN A 451 4.72 -21.05 -24.52
N LEU A 452 5.09 -20.02 -25.28
CA LEU A 452 6.45 -19.45 -25.27
C LEU A 452 6.91 -19.00 -23.86
N ILE A 453 6.00 -18.38 -23.08
CA ILE A 453 6.30 -17.97 -21.70
C ILE A 453 6.43 -19.21 -20.78
N LYS A 454 5.63 -20.27 -21.00
CA LYS A 454 5.75 -21.54 -20.28
C LYS A 454 7.10 -22.18 -20.58
N ASP A 455 7.48 -22.30 -21.84
CA ASP A 455 8.73 -22.97 -22.27
C ASP A 455 9.97 -22.29 -21.68
N VAL A 456 10.08 -20.96 -21.81
CA VAL A 456 11.20 -20.20 -21.22
C VAL A 456 11.20 -20.23 -19.69
N TYR A 457 10.05 -20.37 -19.03
CA TYR A 457 10.00 -20.61 -17.58
C TYR A 457 10.45 -22.03 -17.23
N SER A 458 10.05 -23.03 -18.01
CA SER A 458 10.46 -24.44 -17.86
C SER A 458 11.99 -24.56 -17.96
N GLU A 459 12.59 -23.99 -19.01
CA GLU A 459 14.05 -23.92 -19.21
C GLU A 459 14.76 -23.25 -18.04
N LYS A 460 14.30 -22.07 -17.60
CA LYS A 460 14.92 -21.31 -16.51
C LYS A 460 14.75 -21.94 -15.12
N THR A 461 13.88 -22.93 -14.95
CA THR A 461 13.59 -23.55 -13.64
C THR A 461 13.78 -25.06 -13.58
N GLY A 462 14.07 -25.72 -14.70
CA GLY A 462 14.17 -27.18 -14.80
C GLY A 462 12.84 -27.92 -14.59
N LYS A 463 11.70 -27.22 -14.66
CA LYS A 463 10.36 -27.80 -14.42
C LYS A 463 9.66 -28.09 -15.74
N VAL A 464 9.37 -29.36 -16.01
CA VAL A 464 8.83 -29.80 -17.31
C VAL A 464 7.29 -29.79 -17.33
N ASP A 465 6.65 -30.25 -16.25
CA ASP A 465 5.19 -30.40 -16.16
C ASP A 465 4.52 -29.24 -15.40
N LEU A 466 4.43 -28.09 -16.07
CA LEU A 466 3.78 -26.91 -15.51
C LEU A 466 2.32 -26.77 -15.95
N GLU A 467 1.40 -26.95 -15.01
CA GLU A 467 -0.02 -26.66 -15.18
C GLU A 467 -0.35 -25.18 -14.98
N GLY A 468 -1.43 -24.72 -15.62
CA GLY A 468 -1.97 -23.35 -15.47
C GLY A 468 -1.69 -22.43 -16.66
N LYS A 469 -2.24 -21.21 -16.58
CA LYS A 469 -2.13 -20.19 -17.64
C LYS A 469 -0.96 -19.25 -17.38
N PHE A 470 -0.10 -19.13 -18.39
CA PHE A 470 1.04 -18.23 -18.40
C PHE A 470 0.62 -16.92 -19.08
N TYR A 471 1.00 -15.79 -18.49
CA TYR A 471 0.53 -14.48 -18.94
C TYR A 471 1.71 -13.51 -19.05
N GLN A 472 1.71 -12.75 -20.15
CA GLN A 472 2.62 -11.64 -20.37
C GLN A 472 2.55 -10.65 -19.20
N LYS A 473 3.70 -10.15 -18.77
CA LYS A 473 3.79 -9.14 -17.71
C LYS A 473 3.91 -7.74 -18.30
N LEU A 474 2.92 -6.88 -18.06
CA LEU A 474 2.95 -5.48 -18.45
C LEU A 474 3.31 -4.61 -17.24
N THR A 475 4.26 -3.68 -17.39
CA THR A 475 4.76 -2.82 -16.32
C THR A 475 4.69 -1.34 -16.73
N PHE A 476 3.70 -0.62 -16.22
CA PHE A 476 3.51 0.81 -16.46
C PHE A 476 4.43 1.65 -15.57
N ARG A 477 5.04 2.68 -16.15
CA ARG A 477 5.98 3.64 -15.54
C ARG A 477 5.73 5.06 -16.06
N CYS A 478 6.50 6.01 -15.58
CA CYS A 478 6.32 7.44 -15.84
C CYS A 478 7.66 8.12 -16.12
N SER A 479 7.81 8.77 -17.29
CA SER A 479 9.04 9.49 -17.65
C SER A 479 9.28 10.74 -16.78
N PHE A 480 8.22 11.31 -16.19
CA PHE A 480 8.32 12.47 -15.29
C PHE A 480 9.06 12.16 -13.97
N ASN A 481 9.17 10.88 -13.59
CA ASN A 481 9.99 10.44 -12.45
C ASN A 481 11.50 10.48 -12.77
N HIS A 482 11.86 10.62 -14.04
CA HIS A 482 13.23 10.80 -14.52
C HIS A 482 13.51 12.26 -14.91
N ILE A 483 12.62 12.89 -15.68
CA ILE A 483 12.76 14.27 -16.16
C ILE A 483 11.54 15.10 -15.74
N LYS A 484 11.72 16.01 -14.78
CA LYS A 484 10.64 16.86 -14.23
C LYS A 484 10.39 18.11 -15.07
N SER A 485 9.92 17.93 -16.30
CA SER A 485 9.54 19.01 -17.22
C SER A 485 8.33 18.59 -18.07
N SER A 486 7.68 19.52 -18.79
CA SER A 486 6.63 19.18 -19.74
C SER A 486 7.22 18.54 -21.00
N LEU A 487 6.47 17.69 -21.69
CA LEU A 487 6.92 17.01 -22.92
C LEU A 487 7.38 18.00 -24.01
N GLU A 488 6.67 19.11 -24.17
CA GLU A 488 7.05 20.24 -25.02
C GLU A 488 8.45 20.79 -24.69
N LYS A 489 8.68 21.23 -23.45
CA LYS A 489 9.98 21.75 -22.99
C LYS A 489 11.09 20.71 -23.05
N MET A 490 10.76 19.42 -22.88
CA MET A 490 11.71 18.34 -23.10
C MET A 490 12.09 18.25 -24.58
N CYS A 491 11.13 18.33 -25.51
CA CYS A 491 11.42 18.29 -26.96
C CYS A 491 12.36 19.41 -27.40
N GLU A 492 12.17 20.62 -26.88
CA GLU A 492 13.08 21.75 -27.07
C GLU A 492 14.47 21.48 -26.48
N SER A 493 14.52 21.13 -25.19
CA SER A 493 15.78 20.94 -24.43
C SER A 493 16.65 19.81 -25.01
N PHE A 494 16.01 18.73 -25.46
CA PHE A 494 16.66 17.59 -26.09
C PHE A 494 16.88 17.77 -27.60
N LYS A 495 16.52 18.94 -28.18
CA LYS A 495 16.67 19.25 -29.61
C LYS A 495 16.07 18.18 -30.52
N ILE A 496 14.84 17.76 -30.21
CA ILE A 496 14.08 16.79 -31.01
C ILE A 496 13.66 17.43 -32.36
N PRO A 497 13.64 16.69 -33.49
CA PRO A 497 13.20 17.20 -34.79
C PRO A 497 11.85 17.94 -34.71
N GLU A 498 11.77 19.15 -35.25
CA GLU A 498 10.62 20.05 -35.06
C GLU A 498 9.27 19.44 -35.47
N ASN A 499 9.22 18.71 -36.59
CA ASN A 499 8.00 18.15 -37.14
C ASN A 499 7.53 16.84 -36.49
N ILE A 500 8.20 16.34 -35.44
CA ILE A 500 7.68 15.27 -34.57
C ILE A 500 7.37 15.73 -33.15
N ARG A 501 7.61 17.01 -32.81
CA ARG A 501 7.34 17.56 -31.48
C ARG A 501 5.84 17.57 -31.17
N LYS A 502 5.52 17.42 -29.88
CA LYS A 502 4.18 17.61 -29.33
C LYS A 502 3.61 18.96 -29.77
N THR A 503 2.37 18.96 -30.25
CA THR A 503 1.60 20.16 -30.57
C THR A 503 0.57 20.46 -29.48
N GLY A 504 -0.24 21.51 -29.67
CA GLY A 504 -1.44 21.76 -28.86
C GLY A 504 -2.68 21.00 -29.35
N LEU A 505 -3.66 20.87 -28.46
CA LEU A 505 -5.04 20.46 -28.72
C LEU A 505 -5.94 21.20 -27.70
N ASP A 506 -7.11 21.70 -28.10
CA ASP A 506 -8.08 22.22 -27.13
C ASP A 506 -8.89 21.08 -26.50
N HIS A 507 -8.39 20.61 -25.35
CA HIS A 507 -9.05 19.56 -24.56
C HIS A 507 -10.44 19.94 -24.06
N ASN A 508 -10.80 21.22 -24.00
CA ASN A 508 -12.14 21.65 -23.57
C ASN A 508 -13.17 21.53 -24.71
N ALA A 509 -12.72 21.55 -25.97
CA ALA A 509 -13.58 21.35 -27.12
C ALA A 509 -14.02 19.88 -27.27
N VAL A 510 -13.26 18.92 -26.74
CA VAL A 510 -13.54 17.48 -26.87
C VAL A 510 -14.42 16.97 -25.72
N ASN A 511 -15.55 16.36 -26.07
CA ASN A 511 -16.51 15.78 -25.13
C ASN A 511 -17.08 14.44 -25.65
N LYS A 512 -17.95 13.82 -24.85
CA LYS A 512 -18.53 12.49 -25.14
C LYS A 512 -19.28 12.42 -26.48
N SER A 513 -19.93 13.50 -26.93
CA SER A 513 -20.75 13.46 -28.15
C SER A 513 -19.94 13.77 -29.42
N ASN A 514 -18.85 14.52 -29.33
CA ASN A 514 -18.09 14.98 -30.50
C ASN A 514 -16.71 14.34 -30.70
N TYR A 515 -16.15 13.58 -29.73
CA TYR A 515 -14.78 13.07 -29.87
C TYR A 515 -14.56 12.23 -31.14
N LEU A 516 -15.56 11.46 -31.61
CA LEU A 516 -15.45 10.72 -32.87
C LEU A 516 -15.39 11.64 -34.10
N ALA A 517 -16.11 12.76 -34.07
CA ALA A 517 -16.11 13.76 -35.14
C ALA A 517 -14.79 14.56 -35.16
N MET A 518 -14.22 14.86 -33.99
CA MET A 518 -12.93 15.55 -33.84
C MET A 518 -11.71 14.65 -34.14
N ARG A 519 -11.92 13.40 -34.57
CA ARG A 519 -10.84 12.45 -34.91
C ARG A 519 -9.80 12.96 -35.92
N PRO A 520 -10.12 13.81 -36.91
CA PRO A 520 -9.09 14.41 -37.77
C PRO A 520 -8.09 15.30 -37.03
N GLU A 521 -8.46 15.85 -35.86
CA GLU A 521 -7.68 16.82 -35.09
C GLU A 521 -6.86 16.15 -33.97
N TRP A 522 -7.49 15.39 -33.07
CA TRP A 522 -6.77 14.77 -31.95
C TRP A 522 -5.91 13.58 -32.38
N LYS A 523 -6.21 12.89 -33.50
CA LYS A 523 -5.45 11.71 -33.93
C LYS A 523 -4.03 12.04 -34.40
N PRO A 524 -3.78 13.11 -35.19
CA PRO A 524 -2.43 13.60 -35.44
C PRO A 524 -1.70 14.04 -34.15
N TYR A 525 -2.38 14.79 -33.27
CA TYR A 525 -1.84 15.24 -31.98
C TYR A 525 -1.36 14.07 -31.11
N LEU A 526 -2.23 13.09 -30.83
CA LEU A 526 -1.91 11.88 -30.05
C LEU A 526 -0.73 11.09 -30.65
N LYS A 527 -0.57 11.10 -31.98
CA LYS A 527 0.58 10.48 -32.63
C LYS A 527 1.88 11.24 -32.38
N LEU A 528 1.84 12.56 -32.43
CA LEU A 528 3.00 13.42 -32.17
C LEU A 528 3.42 13.34 -30.69
N ASP A 529 2.47 13.28 -29.75
CA ASP A 529 2.73 13.03 -28.34
C ASP A 529 3.48 11.72 -28.10
N VAL A 530 2.98 10.62 -28.65
CA VAL A 530 3.63 9.31 -28.49
C VAL A 530 4.99 9.27 -29.18
N VAL A 531 5.16 9.85 -30.38
CA VAL A 531 6.48 9.89 -31.06
C VAL A 531 7.46 10.83 -30.36
N SER A 532 7.01 11.97 -29.86
CA SER A 532 7.80 12.87 -29.01
C SER A 532 8.29 12.17 -27.76
N LEU A 533 7.41 11.46 -27.05
CA LEU A 533 7.77 10.71 -25.86
C LEU A 533 8.74 9.57 -26.19
N ALA A 534 8.53 8.85 -27.30
CA ALA A 534 9.49 7.85 -27.78
C ALA A 534 10.88 8.46 -27.98
N ALA A 535 10.95 9.61 -28.68
CA ALA A 535 12.20 10.27 -28.97
C ALA A 535 12.93 10.74 -27.70
N ILE A 536 12.22 11.32 -26.73
CA ILE A 536 12.80 11.67 -25.42
C ILE A 536 13.29 10.43 -24.67
N VAL A 537 12.51 9.35 -24.65
CA VAL A 537 12.88 8.11 -23.95
C VAL A 537 14.12 7.46 -24.59
N ILE A 538 14.21 7.41 -25.92
CA ILE A 538 15.39 6.95 -26.67
C ILE A 538 16.60 7.79 -26.26
N LYS A 539 16.56 9.10 -26.51
CA LYS A 539 17.72 9.99 -26.36
C LYS A 539 18.22 10.07 -24.92
N TYR A 540 17.32 10.12 -23.94
CA TYR A 540 17.67 10.03 -22.53
C TYR A 540 18.27 8.67 -22.15
N SER A 541 17.72 7.57 -22.69
CA SER A 541 18.21 6.22 -22.36
C SER A 541 19.59 5.95 -22.95
N THR A 542 19.88 6.41 -24.17
CA THR A 542 21.24 6.39 -24.73
C THR A 542 22.21 7.13 -23.83
N ILE A 543 21.96 8.43 -23.56
CA ILE A 543 22.83 9.27 -22.73
C ILE A 543 23.10 8.65 -21.35
N MET A 544 22.07 8.10 -20.69
CA MET A 544 22.26 7.50 -19.36
C MET A 544 22.96 6.13 -19.41
N THR A 545 22.77 5.35 -20.49
CA THR A 545 23.52 4.10 -20.70
C THR A 545 25.01 4.41 -20.87
N ASP A 546 25.35 5.42 -21.68
CA ASP A 546 26.74 5.85 -21.91
C ASP A 546 27.40 6.41 -20.64
N LEU A 547 26.64 7.10 -19.77
CA LEU A 547 27.16 7.74 -18.56
C LEU A 547 27.29 6.80 -17.35
N VAL A 548 26.38 5.83 -17.19
CA VAL A 548 26.28 5.04 -15.95
C VAL A 548 25.82 3.58 -16.14
N ASP A 549 25.78 3.06 -17.39
CA ASP A 549 25.21 1.75 -17.77
C ASP A 549 23.82 1.47 -17.14
N GLN A 550 22.98 2.51 -17.04
CA GLN A 550 21.62 2.45 -16.51
C GLN A 550 20.72 3.40 -17.29
N ASN A 551 19.44 3.08 -17.44
CA ASN A 551 18.53 3.87 -18.28
C ASN A 551 17.08 3.89 -17.76
N MET A 552 16.19 4.55 -18.50
CA MET A 552 14.79 4.75 -18.10
C MET A 552 13.98 3.43 -18.09
N THR A 553 14.33 2.48 -18.95
CA THR A 553 13.65 1.18 -19.09
C THR A 553 14.02 0.24 -17.94
N SER A 554 15.28 0.29 -17.45
CA SER A 554 15.78 -0.48 -16.31
C SER A 554 15.47 0.12 -14.93
N ASN A 555 15.08 1.41 -14.83
CA ASN A 555 14.89 2.12 -13.55
C ASN A 555 13.54 2.85 -13.38
N ILE A 556 13.10 3.06 -12.14
CA ILE A 556 11.77 3.63 -11.83
C ILE A 556 11.80 5.17 -11.77
N SER A 557 12.95 5.75 -11.43
CA SER A 557 13.17 7.19 -11.32
C SER A 557 14.64 7.58 -11.51
N ALA A 558 14.91 8.85 -11.81
CA ALA A 558 16.28 9.36 -11.93
C ALA A 558 17.11 9.12 -10.65
N PRO A 559 16.62 9.37 -9.41
CA PRO A 559 17.36 9.02 -8.20
C PRO A 559 17.72 7.53 -8.09
N SER A 560 16.86 6.61 -8.55
CA SER A 560 17.20 5.17 -8.55
C SER A 560 18.28 4.81 -9.59
N LEU A 561 18.25 5.46 -10.75
CA LEU A 561 19.24 5.33 -11.82
C LEU A 561 20.60 5.88 -11.35
N THR A 562 20.63 7.13 -10.87
CA THR A 562 21.85 7.79 -10.39
C THR A 562 22.46 7.07 -9.20
N PHE A 563 21.66 6.58 -8.25
CA PHE A 563 22.18 5.88 -7.08
C PHE A 563 22.78 4.52 -7.43
N LYS A 564 22.20 3.76 -8.37
CA LYS A 564 22.84 2.54 -8.91
C LYS A 564 24.14 2.84 -9.63
N GLY A 565 24.14 3.82 -10.54
CA GLY A 565 25.32 4.23 -11.29
C GLY A 565 26.45 4.70 -10.37
N TRP A 566 26.12 5.49 -9.35
CA TRP A 566 27.08 5.88 -8.31
C TRP A 566 27.59 4.68 -7.51
N TYR A 567 26.72 3.72 -7.17
CA TYR A 567 27.10 2.55 -6.39
C TYR A 567 27.99 1.58 -7.18
N SER A 568 27.82 1.40 -8.50
CA SER A 568 28.72 0.53 -9.30
C SER A 568 30.16 1.04 -9.26
N HIS A 569 30.36 2.32 -9.58
CA HIS A 569 31.66 3.01 -9.56
C HIS A 569 32.35 3.04 -8.17
N ILE A 570 31.61 2.73 -7.09
CA ILE A 570 32.14 2.67 -5.71
C ILE A 570 32.35 1.22 -5.26
N ALA A 571 31.49 0.30 -5.67
CA ALA A 571 31.68 -1.13 -5.42
C ALA A 571 32.95 -1.66 -6.11
N GLU A 572 33.27 -1.17 -7.31
CA GLU A 572 34.54 -1.41 -8.01
C GLU A 572 35.78 -0.96 -7.21
N LYS A 573 35.61 -0.06 -6.24
CA LYS A 573 36.68 0.46 -5.36
C LYS A 573 36.71 -0.20 -3.99
N GLU A 574 35.97 -1.30 -3.82
CA GLU A 574 35.82 -2.06 -2.56
C GLU A 574 35.29 -1.25 -1.36
N VAL A 575 34.74 -0.05 -1.59
CA VAL A 575 34.24 0.81 -0.53
C VAL A 575 32.86 0.33 -0.06
N LYS A 576 32.83 -0.26 1.13
CA LYS A 576 31.60 -0.76 1.76
C LYS A 576 30.73 0.39 2.27
N VAL A 577 29.47 0.40 1.84
CA VAL A 577 28.45 1.34 2.33
C VAL A 577 27.69 0.70 3.49
N PHE A 578 27.55 1.40 4.60
CA PHE A 578 26.85 0.91 5.79
C PHE A 578 25.61 1.76 6.12
N SER A 579 24.61 1.12 6.71
CA SER A 579 23.44 1.79 7.29
C SER A 579 23.26 1.35 8.74
N HIS A 580 23.07 2.29 9.66
CA HIS A 580 22.73 1.97 11.05
C HIS A 580 21.39 1.22 11.09
N VAL A 581 21.35 0.06 11.75
CA VAL A 581 20.09 -0.68 11.92
C VAL A 581 19.23 -0.08 13.03
N ASN A 582 19.86 0.52 14.05
CA ASN A 582 19.17 1.12 15.17
C ASN A 582 18.19 2.24 14.72
N PRO A 583 16.89 2.15 15.05
CA PRO A 583 15.90 3.17 14.66
C PRO A 583 16.18 4.55 15.27
N PHE A 584 16.70 4.62 16.51
CA PHE A 584 17.00 5.88 17.18
C PHE A 584 18.19 6.58 16.52
N THR A 585 19.28 5.87 16.23
CA THR A 585 20.45 6.43 15.53
C THR A 585 20.05 7.00 14.17
N ARG A 586 19.19 6.29 13.41
CA ARG A 586 18.62 6.79 12.15
C ARG A 586 17.75 8.03 12.34
N TRP A 587 16.91 8.07 13.37
CA TRP A 587 16.10 9.25 13.71
C TRP A 587 16.96 10.45 14.10
N PHE A 588 18.00 10.25 14.93
CA PHE A 588 18.93 11.28 15.36
C PHE A 588 19.68 11.90 14.17
N ILE A 589 20.27 11.06 13.30
CA ILE A 589 20.94 11.50 12.08
C ILE A 589 19.98 12.30 11.17
N ARG A 590 18.75 11.82 10.96
CA ARG A 590 17.73 12.54 10.17
C ARG A 590 17.38 13.91 10.76
N ASN A 591 17.35 14.04 12.09
CA ASN A 591 17.11 15.33 12.73
C ASN A 591 18.29 16.30 12.58
N ALA A 592 19.52 15.81 12.45
CA ALA A 592 20.70 16.63 12.17
C ALA A 592 20.76 17.11 10.71
N VAL A 593 20.29 16.31 9.76
CA VAL A 593 20.21 16.68 8.33
C VAL A 593 19.16 17.78 8.11
N LYS A 594 19.58 18.90 7.52
CA LYS A 594 18.71 20.03 7.12
C LYS A 594 18.78 20.27 5.62
N GLY A 595 17.71 20.81 5.05
CA GLY A 595 17.65 21.23 3.65
C GLY A 595 18.48 22.48 3.35
N GLY A 596 18.41 22.94 2.09
CA GLY A 596 19.09 24.16 1.64
C GLY A 596 18.68 25.40 2.45
N ARG A 597 19.65 26.29 2.73
CA ARG A 597 19.39 27.55 3.43
C ARG A 597 18.63 28.51 2.50
N VAL A 598 17.40 28.85 2.87
CA VAL A 598 16.61 29.90 2.21
C VAL A 598 16.57 31.11 3.13
N PHE A 599 17.26 32.19 2.75
CA PHE A 599 17.29 33.44 3.49
C PHE A 599 16.77 34.58 2.60
N ALA A 600 15.54 35.02 2.86
CA ALA A 600 15.00 36.21 2.23
C ALA A 600 15.55 37.44 2.96
N ASN A 601 16.61 38.05 2.42
CA ASN A 601 17.13 39.28 2.96
C ASN A 601 16.11 40.40 2.72
N LYS A 602 15.48 40.90 3.78
CA LYS A 602 14.66 42.12 3.69
C LYS A 602 15.61 43.28 3.40
N LYS A 603 15.65 43.75 2.15
CA LYS A 603 16.17 45.08 1.87
C LYS A 603 15.37 46.08 2.73
N ALA A 604 16.12 46.96 3.40
CA ALA A 604 15.59 48.08 4.17
C ALA A 604 14.98 49.13 3.24
#